data_AF-A0A8H3PEX4-F1
#
_entry.id   AF-A0A8H3PEX4-F1
#
_cell.length_a   1.000
_cell.length_b   1.000
_cell.length_c   1.000
_cell.angle_alpha   90.00
_cell.angle_beta   90.00
_cell.angle_gamma   90.00
#
_symmetry.space_group_name_H-M   'P 1'
#
loop_
_entity.id
_entity.type
_entity.pdbx_description
1 polymer ?
#
loop_
_entity_poly.entity_id
_entity_poly.type
_entity_poly.pdbx_seq_one_letter_code
_entity_poly.pdbx_strand_id
1 'polypeptide(L)'
;MKPLLPWLLIGAVSAASSPQQQVLQPAGQASDAWTKPLHSIQDSLASLTGEDRTLWDEFSRLLPEDLAKATLSHPKKHTRRPDSHWDHIIRGADVQGAWIENENGERERELDGKLESYNMRTKKVDPSSLGVDPDVKQYSGYLDDEENDKHLFYWFFESRNDPENDPVVLWINGGPGCSSLTGLFLELGPASIDENGNIVQNPYSWNSNASVIFLDQPVNTGFSYSGSSVSDTVAASKDVYALLTLFFKQFPEYTHQDFHIAGESYAGHYIPVFTSEILRHKKNNINLKSVLIGNGLTDGLTQYEYYRPMACGDGGWPAVLSPSECQSMDNALPRCKSLIESCYSTESRWLCLFASTICNSGLIGPYQSSGQNPYDVRKECADGGSLCYVQLGWITKWLNRPEVLKALGAEVDSYDSCNFDVNRSFLLQGDWMKPFHRLVPAIMERIPVLIYAGDADFICNWLGNRAWTEALPWPGQTAYNKAETEDLKLGGDGKKIGEVKSSGNLTFVRIHAAGHMVPLDQPEAGLEFFNRWIYGEWM
;
A
#
# COMPACT_ATOMS: atom_id res chain seq x y z
N MET A 1 -23.66 5.31 31.69
CA MET A 1 -23.88 5.23 30.23
C MET A 1 -23.28 6.48 29.62
N LYS A 2 -22.09 6.36 29.02
CA LYS A 2 -21.39 7.41 28.25
C LYS A 2 -21.36 6.91 26.80
N PRO A 3 -21.74 7.70 25.78
CA PRO A 3 -21.53 7.31 24.40
C PRO A 3 -20.08 7.62 24.00
N LEU A 4 -19.43 6.66 23.35
CA LEU A 4 -18.12 6.78 22.72
C LEU A 4 -18.35 7.01 21.21
N LEU A 5 -17.80 8.10 20.67
CA LEU A 5 -17.88 8.49 19.26
C LEU A 5 -17.07 7.53 18.37
N PRO A 6 -17.59 7.10 17.20
CA PRO A 6 -16.78 6.51 16.14
C PRO A 6 -16.07 7.63 15.36
N TRP A 7 -14.74 7.53 15.24
CA TRP A 7 -13.91 8.42 14.42
C TRP A 7 -13.73 7.81 13.03
N LEU A 8 -14.50 8.29 12.06
CA LEU A 8 -14.27 8.13 10.63
C LEU A 8 -14.57 9.50 10.00
N LEU A 9 -13.57 10.07 9.30
CA LEU A 9 -13.65 11.33 8.53
C LEU A 9 -14.95 11.30 7.69
N ILE A 10 -15.94 12.19 7.80
CA ILE A 10 -15.96 13.67 7.79
C ILE A 10 -17.07 14.16 8.76
N GLY A 11 -16.82 15.28 9.46
CA GLY A 11 -17.67 15.81 10.53
C GLY A 11 -19.11 16.14 10.14
N ALA A 12 -20.05 15.61 10.93
CA ALA A 12 -21.47 15.92 10.85
C ALA A 12 -21.79 17.29 11.49
N VAL A 13 -22.45 18.18 10.74
CA VAL A 13 -22.96 19.46 11.23
C VAL A 13 -24.17 19.23 12.14
N SER A 14 -24.04 19.56 13.42
CA SER A 14 -25.16 19.59 14.38
C SER A 14 -25.68 21.02 14.55
N ALA A 15 -27.00 21.19 14.48
CA ALA A 15 -27.69 22.47 14.64
C ALA A 15 -27.38 23.14 15.99
N ALA A 16 -27.12 24.45 15.95
CA ALA A 16 -26.76 25.27 17.09
C ALA A 16 -27.94 25.53 18.04
N SER A 17 -27.67 25.39 19.34
CA SER A 17 -28.35 26.16 20.39
C SER A 17 -27.29 26.78 21.31
N SER A 18 -27.39 28.09 21.52
CA SER A 18 -26.59 28.91 22.46
C SER A 18 -26.91 28.50 23.91
N PRO A 19 -26.01 28.68 24.93
CA PRO A 19 -25.60 30.02 25.36
C PRO A 19 -24.24 30.22 26.10
N GLN A 20 -23.92 31.51 26.24
CA GLN A 20 -23.28 32.21 27.38
C GLN A 20 -21.76 32.19 27.60
N GLN A 21 -21.22 33.42 27.58
CA GLN A 21 -19.88 33.86 27.95
C GLN A 21 -19.53 33.55 29.41
N GLN A 22 -18.31 33.05 29.62
CA GLN A 22 -17.56 33.34 30.85
C GLN A 22 -16.09 33.64 30.52
N VAL A 23 -15.64 34.77 31.04
CA VAL A 23 -14.30 35.35 30.89
C VAL A 23 -13.38 34.77 31.96
N LEU A 24 -12.22 34.24 31.58
CA LEU A 24 -11.06 34.04 32.46
C LEU A 24 -9.75 34.40 31.74
N GLN A 25 -8.91 35.15 32.46
CA GLN A 25 -7.63 35.79 32.06
C GLN A 25 -6.42 34.82 32.07
N PRO A 26 -5.25 35.22 31.51
CA PRO A 26 -4.31 34.32 30.86
C PRO A 26 -3.21 33.78 31.79
N ALA A 27 -2.77 32.55 31.54
CA ALA A 27 -1.53 31.98 32.10
C ALA A 27 -0.54 31.72 30.95
N GLY A 28 0.70 32.12 31.18
CA GLY A 28 1.69 32.39 30.13
C GLY A 28 2.45 31.17 29.60
N GLN A 29 3.13 31.45 28.48
CA GLN A 29 4.32 30.79 27.93
C GLN A 29 4.18 29.32 27.48
N ALA A 30 3.57 29.15 26.31
CA ALA A 30 3.85 28.03 25.40
C ALA A 30 3.57 28.42 23.93
N SER A 31 4.06 29.59 23.46
CA SER A 31 3.68 30.13 22.15
C SER A 31 4.65 29.85 21.00
N ASP A 32 5.85 29.33 21.26
CA ASP A 32 6.92 29.37 20.22
C ASP A 32 7.15 28.03 19.50
N ALA A 33 6.48 26.95 19.92
CA ALA A 33 6.53 25.64 19.25
C ALA A 33 5.35 25.40 18.28
N TRP A 34 4.30 26.20 18.37
CA TRP A 34 3.03 26.00 17.63
C TRP A 34 2.86 26.94 16.44
N THR A 35 3.67 27.99 16.33
CA THR A 35 3.51 29.06 15.33
C THR A 35 4.28 28.83 14.03
N LYS A 36 5.29 27.96 14.02
CA LYS A 36 6.12 27.69 12.84
C LYS A 36 5.40 26.95 11.68
N PRO A 37 4.50 25.97 11.92
CA PRO A 37 3.79 25.31 10.82
C PRO A 37 2.83 26.25 10.10
N LEU A 38 2.08 27.08 10.86
CA LEU A 38 1.14 28.06 10.32
C LEU A 38 1.82 29.22 9.58
N HIS A 39 2.99 29.71 10.05
CA HIS A 39 3.75 30.72 9.32
C HIS A 39 4.34 30.19 8.01
N SER A 40 4.76 28.92 7.94
CA SER A 40 5.22 28.31 6.68
C SER A 40 4.12 28.22 5.62
N ILE A 41 2.87 28.04 6.06
CA ILE A 41 1.69 28.10 5.22
C ILE A 41 1.45 29.56 4.79
N GLN A 42 1.46 30.52 5.71
CA GLN A 42 1.22 31.95 5.43
C GLN A 42 2.25 32.62 4.51
N ASP A 43 3.53 32.25 4.61
CA ASP A 43 4.60 32.77 3.75
C ASP A 43 4.59 32.11 2.35
N SER A 44 4.17 30.84 2.26
CA SER A 44 3.93 30.17 0.97
C SER A 44 2.62 30.63 0.30
N LEU A 45 1.67 31.17 1.08
CA LEU A 45 0.41 31.75 0.61
C LEU A 45 0.61 33.11 -0.09
N ALA A 46 1.74 33.78 0.15
CA ALA A 46 2.06 35.05 -0.50
C ALA A 46 2.39 34.89 -2.01
N SER A 47 2.71 33.68 -2.48
CA SER A 47 3.06 33.40 -3.89
C SER A 47 1.91 32.87 -4.77
N LEU A 48 0.70 32.72 -4.22
CA LEU A 48 -0.45 32.19 -4.97
C LEU A 48 -1.11 33.24 -5.88
N THR A 49 -1.47 32.84 -7.10
CA THR A 49 -2.18 33.70 -8.07
C THR A 49 -3.66 33.89 -7.70
N GLY A 50 -4.40 34.71 -8.45
CA GLY A 50 -5.81 35.02 -8.14
C GLY A 50 -6.73 33.80 -8.12
N GLU A 51 -6.54 32.85 -9.04
CA GLU A 51 -7.32 31.60 -9.09
C GLU A 51 -6.95 30.63 -7.97
N ASP A 52 -5.66 30.57 -7.61
CA ASP A 52 -5.16 29.74 -6.51
C ASP A 52 -5.71 30.18 -5.15
N ARG A 53 -5.95 31.48 -4.96
CA ARG A 53 -6.56 32.02 -3.73
C ARG A 53 -8.02 31.61 -3.57
N THR A 54 -8.80 31.60 -4.65
CA THR A 54 -10.19 31.10 -4.62
C THR A 54 -10.26 29.60 -4.34
N LEU A 55 -9.34 28.83 -4.94
CA LEU A 55 -9.17 27.41 -4.64
C LEU A 55 -8.81 27.18 -3.17
N TRP A 56 -7.97 28.04 -2.60
CA TRP A 56 -7.62 27.98 -1.18
C TRP A 56 -8.80 28.32 -0.26
N ASP A 57 -9.60 29.33 -0.58
CA ASP A 57 -10.79 29.69 0.21
C ASP A 57 -11.83 28.55 0.21
N GLU A 58 -11.97 27.83 -0.90
CA GLU A 58 -12.81 26.63 -0.98
C GLU A 58 -12.20 25.46 -0.19
N PHE A 59 -10.90 25.21 -0.39
CA PHE A 59 -10.17 24.16 0.32
C PHE A 59 -10.19 24.37 1.83
N SER A 60 -9.94 25.58 2.33
CA SER A 60 -9.93 25.90 3.76
C SER A 60 -11.28 25.69 4.43
N ARG A 61 -12.39 25.71 3.68
CA ARG A 61 -13.73 25.34 4.18
C ARG A 61 -13.97 23.84 4.18
N LEU A 62 -13.27 23.11 3.30
CA LEU A 62 -13.31 21.64 3.21
C LEU A 62 -12.26 20.98 4.10
N LEU A 63 -11.27 21.73 4.57
CA LEU A 63 -10.27 21.28 5.51
C LEU A 63 -10.94 20.91 6.84
N PRO A 64 -10.85 19.65 7.29
CA PRO A 64 -11.24 19.29 8.64
C PRO A 64 -10.46 20.15 9.66
N GLU A 65 -11.08 20.57 10.76
CA GLU A 65 -10.38 21.29 11.85
C GLU A 65 -9.12 20.55 12.32
N ASP A 66 -9.09 19.22 12.17
CA ASP A 66 -7.96 18.35 12.53
C ASP A 66 -6.73 18.56 11.63
N LEU A 67 -6.95 19.01 10.39
CA LEU A 67 -5.89 19.35 9.45
C LEU A 67 -5.28 20.72 9.78
N ALA A 68 -6.07 21.63 10.37
CA ALA A 68 -5.57 22.87 10.98
C ALA A 68 -4.86 22.64 12.33
N LYS A 69 -5.18 21.54 13.03
CA LYS A 69 -4.51 21.09 14.27
C LYS A 69 -3.32 20.17 14.01
N ALA A 70 -2.87 20.01 12.77
CA ALA A 70 -1.85 19.06 12.35
C ALA A 70 -0.63 19.05 13.29
N THR A 71 -0.65 18.13 14.25
CA THR A 71 0.54 17.74 15.00
C THR A 71 1.33 16.79 14.11
N LEU A 72 2.65 17.01 14.07
CA LEU A 72 3.61 16.03 13.57
C LEU A 72 3.29 14.66 14.20
N SER A 73 3.28 13.59 13.39
CA SER A 73 3.07 12.23 13.88
C SER A 73 3.97 12.00 15.09
N HIS A 74 3.39 11.65 16.24
CA HIS A 74 4.21 11.31 17.38
C HIS A 74 4.92 9.98 17.09
N PRO A 75 6.26 9.91 17.25
CA PRO A 75 6.99 8.67 17.04
C PRO A 75 6.38 7.54 17.85
N LYS A 76 6.24 6.36 17.24
CA LYS A 76 5.82 5.16 17.97
C LYS A 76 6.81 4.94 19.11
N LYS A 77 6.32 4.57 20.30
CA LYS A 77 7.21 4.15 21.38
C LYS A 77 7.92 2.88 20.97
N HIS A 78 9.23 2.90 21.09
CA HIS A 78 10.09 1.82 20.64
C HIS A 78 11.33 1.70 21.52
N THR A 79 11.91 0.51 21.53
CA THR A 79 13.18 0.20 22.19
C THR A 79 13.99 -0.71 21.26
N ARG A 80 15.03 -0.15 20.65
CA ARG A 80 15.94 -0.91 19.78
C ARG A 80 16.63 -2.03 20.58
N ARG A 81 16.63 -3.24 20.03
CA ARG A 81 17.31 -4.42 20.57
C ARG A 81 18.79 -4.35 20.19
N PRO A 82 19.69 -4.77 21.09
CA PRO A 82 21.13 -4.82 20.79
C PRO A 82 21.42 -5.82 19.66
N ASP A 83 22.51 -5.62 18.93
CA ASP A 83 22.98 -6.51 17.86
C ASP A 83 23.04 -7.99 18.29
N SER A 84 23.40 -8.26 19.55
CA SER A 84 23.45 -9.63 20.10
C SER A 84 22.08 -10.34 20.19
N HIS A 85 20.98 -9.63 19.93
CA HIS A 85 19.64 -10.21 19.84
C HIS A 85 19.37 -10.89 18.49
N TRP A 86 20.12 -10.52 17.45
CA TRP A 86 19.86 -10.90 16.07
C TRP A 86 20.78 -12.05 15.64
N ASP A 87 20.24 -13.01 14.90
CA ASP A 87 20.99 -14.17 14.44
C ASP A 87 21.92 -13.83 13.26
N HIS A 88 21.51 -12.86 12.44
CA HIS A 88 22.27 -12.38 11.30
C HIS A 88 22.22 -10.85 11.24
N ILE A 89 23.37 -10.24 10.94
CA ILE A 89 23.46 -8.80 10.69
C ILE A 89 24.34 -8.61 9.47
N ILE A 90 23.80 -7.97 8.45
CA ILE A 90 24.55 -7.53 7.27
C ILE A 90 24.61 -6.01 7.26
N ARG A 91 25.81 -5.48 7.09
CA ARG A 91 26.05 -4.03 7.04
C ARG A 91 26.18 -3.60 5.59
N GLY A 92 25.38 -2.62 5.19
CA GLY A 92 25.41 -2.10 3.85
C GLY A 92 26.73 -1.42 3.51
N ALA A 93 27.45 -0.87 4.48
CA ALA A 93 28.84 -0.40 4.30
C ALA A 93 29.79 -1.51 3.80
N ASP A 94 29.64 -2.74 4.30
CA ASP A 94 30.48 -3.88 3.88
C ASP A 94 30.11 -4.35 2.47
N VAL A 95 28.80 -4.41 2.18
CA VAL A 95 28.27 -4.76 0.85
C VAL A 95 28.68 -3.73 -0.20
N GLN A 96 28.55 -2.45 0.13
CA GLN A 96 28.84 -1.34 -0.77
C GLN A 96 30.33 -1.14 -1.03
N GLY A 97 31.16 -1.51 -0.06
CA GLY A 97 32.61 -1.50 -0.14
C GLY A 97 33.21 -2.66 -0.93
N ALA A 98 32.39 -3.64 -1.36
CA ALA A 98 32.84 -4.76 -2.19
C ALA A 98 33.20 -4.29 -3.61
N TRP A 99 34.44 -4.58 -4.02
CA TRP A 99 34.95 -4.29 -5.36
C TRP A 99 35.16 -5.58 -6.13
N ILE A 100 34.72 -5.60 -7.38
CA ILE A 100 34.98 -6.68 -8.34
C ILE A 100 35.82 -6.14 -9.49
N GLU A 101 36.54 -7.04 -10.16
CA GLU A 101 37.23 -6.74 -11.41
C GLU A 101 36.29 -7.10 -12.56
N ASN A 102 36.00 -6.14 -13.45
CA ASN A 102 35.12 -6.37 -14.58
C ASN A 102 35.83 -7.10 -15.73
N GLU A 103 35.11 -7.43 -16.80
CA GLU A 103 35.65 -8.10 -17.99
C GLU A 103 36.82 -7.35 -18.67
N ASN A 104 36.94 -6.04 -18.41
CA ASN A 104 38.02 -5.19 -18.93
C ASN A 104 39.22 -5.05 -17.97
N GLY A 105 39.22 -5.73 -16.82
CA GLY A 105 40.27 -5.63 -15.80
C GLY A 105 40.18 -4.37 -14.92
N GLU A 106 39.06 -3.63 -14.98
CA GLU A 106 38.86 -2.42 -14.19
C GLU A 106 38.14 -2.74 -12.89
N ARG A 107 38.54 -2.08 -11.80
CA ARG A 107 37.87 -2.21 -10.51
C ARG A 107 36.59 -1.39 -10.50
N GLU A 108 35.49 -2.05 -10.20
CA GLU A 108 34.18 -1.42 -10.04
C GLU A 108 33.45 -1.95 -8.80
N ARG A 109 32.45 -1.20 -8.33
CA ARG A 109 31.60 -1.68 -7.23
C ARG A 109 30.77 -2.86 -7.72
N GLU A 110 30.61 -3.86 -6.84
CA GLU A 110 29.81 -5.05 -7.14
C GLU A 110 28.33 -4.69 -7.36
N LEU A 111 27.80 -3.78 -6.56
CA LEU A 111 26.41 -3.37 -6.58
C LEU A 111 26.28 -1.84 -6.63
N ASP A 112 25.29 -1.38 -7.39
CA ASP A 112 24.87 0.01 -7.44
C ASP A 112 24.05 0.38 -6.18
N GLY A 113 23.72 1.68 -6.04
CA GLY A 113 22.98 2.21 -4.91
C GLY A 113 23.83 2.96 -3.88
N LYS A 114 23.16 3.40 -2.81
CA LYS A 114 23.76 4.04 -1.64
C LYS A 114 23.39 3.22 -0.42
N LEU A 115 24.17 2.18 -0.14
CA LEU A 115 23.87 1.22 0.91
C LEU A 115 24.65 1.51 2.20
N GLU A 116 25.59 2.48 2.20
CA GLU A 116 26.52 2.69 3.32
C GLU A 116 25.83 2.97 4.67
N SER A 117 24.68 3.64 4.67
CA SER A 117 23.90 3.95 5.88
C SER A 117 22.95 2.83 6.32
N TYR A 118 22.77 1.80 5.49
CA TYR A 118 21.78 0.76 5.73
C TYR A 118 22.39 -0.45 6.42
N ASN A 119 21.65 -1.05 7.35
CA ASN A 119 21.95 -2.34 7.95
C ASN A 119 20.70 -3.22 7.90
N MET A 120 20.85 -4.53 7.72
CA MET A 120 19.73 -5.45 7.88
C MET A 120 20.03 -6.42 9.01
N ARG A 121 19.11 -6.48 9.98
CA ARG A 121 19.18 -7.35 11.15
C ARG A 121 18.08 -8.39 11.04
N THR A 122 18.44 -9.66 11.17
CA THR A 122 17.52 -10.78 10.96
C THR A 122 17.57 -11.76 12.11
N LYS A 123 16.40 -12.25 12.47
CA LYS A 123 16.14 -13.24 13.49
C LYS A 123 15.44 -14.45 12.89
N LYS A 124 15.92 -15.64 13.26
CA LYS A 124 15.23 -16.90 13.02
C LYS A 124 13.98 -16.96 13.88
N VAL A 125 12.84 -17.14 13.24
CA VAL A 125 11.58 -17.35 13.95
C VAL A 125 11.36 -18.86 14.05
N ASP A 126 11.28 -19.39 15.27
CA ASP A 126 10.94 -20.80 15.48
C ASP A 126 9.51 -21.05 14.99
N PRO A 127 9.31 -21.83 13.92
CA PRO A 127 7.99 -22.03 13.31
C PRO A 127 6.97 -22.62 14.29
N SER A 128 7.44 -23.44 15.24
CA SER A 128 6.61 -24.09 16.25
C SER A 128 6.19 -23.15 17.39
N SER A 129 6.89 -22.04 17.58
CA SER A 129 6.68 -21.13 18.70
C SER A 129 5.39 -20.31 18.59
N LEU A 130 5.03 -19.91 17.35
CA LEU A 130 3.83 -19.13 17.06
C LEU A 130 2.75 -19.94 16.33
N GLY A 131 3.13 -21.05 15.70
CA GLY A 131 2.21 -21.94 14.99
C GLY A 131 1.63 -21.36 13.70
N VAL A 132 2.18 -20.24 13.19
CA VAL A 132 1.69 -19.55 11.98
C VAL A 132 1.86 -20.42 10.74
N ASP A 133 3.04 -21.01 10.55
CA ASP A 133 3.30 -22.03 9.54
C ASP A 133 4.37 -22.99 10.07
N PRO A 134 3.98 -24.05 10.78
CA PRO A 134 4.90 -24.83 11.64
C PRO A 134 5.96 -25.62 10.88
N ASP A 135 5.78 -25.83 9.56
CA ASP A 135 6.61 -26.72 8.76
C ASP A 135 7.60 -25.99 7.83
N VAL A 136 7.55 -24.65 7.78
CA VAL A 136 8.42 -23.84 6.90
C VAL A 136 9.38 -22.97 7.69
N LYS A 137 10.55 -22.70 7.11
CA LYS A 137 11.54 -21.77 7.68
C LYS A 137 10.99 -20.35 7.63
N GLN A 138 11.24 -19.60 8.70
CA GLN A 138 10.77 -18.23 8.85
C GLN A 138 11.85 -17.31 9.38
N TYR A 139 11.88 -16.10 8.85
CA TYR A 139 12.75 -15.03 9.31
C TYR A 139 11.95 -13.76 9.57
N SER A 140 12.29 -13.03 10.62
CA SER A 140 11.78 -11.67 10.83
C SER A 140 12.94 -10.74 11.12
N GLY A 141 12.78 -9.46 10.88
CA GLY A 141 13.89 -8.54 11.01
C GLY A 141 13.56 -7.12 10.68
N TYR A 142 14.60 -6.30 10.69
CA TYR A 142 14.54 -4.89 10.33
C TYR A 142 15.59 -4.55 9.29
N LEU A 143 15.21 -3.73 8.30
CA LEU A 143 16.16 -2.85 7.63
C LEU A 143 16.25 -1.55 8.45
N ASP A 144 17.46 -1.18 8.83
CA ASP A 144 17.78 0.09 9.47
C ASP A 144 18.43 1.04 8.45
N ASP A 145 17.93 2.26 8.33
CA ASP A 145 18.64 3.39 7.74
C ASP A 145 19.16 4.28 8.87
N GLU A 146 20.44 4.14 9.20
CA GLU A 146 21.05 4.87 10.33
C GLU A 146 21.15 6.38 10.06
N GLU A 147 21.14 6.80 8.78
CA GLU A 147 21.22 8.22 8.43
C GLU A 147 19.92 8.95 8.75
N ASN A 148 18.78 8.29 8.51
CA ASN A 148 17.44 8.90 8.65
C ASN A 148 16.61 8.32 9.80
N ASP A 149 17.20 7.48 10.66
CA ASP A 149 16.53 6.85 11.80
C ASP A 149 15.27 6.09 11.38
N LYS A 150 15.39 5.24 10.36
CA LYS A 150 14.26 4.44 9.85
C LYS A 150 14.49 2.97 10.11
N HIS A 151 13.44 2.27 10.54
CA HIS A 151 13.49 0.84 10.84
C HIS A 151 12.27 0.15 10.22
N LEU A 152 12.47 -0.56 9.10
CA LEU A 152 11.41 -1.28 8.38
C LEU A 152 11.39 -2.76 8.76
N PHE A 153 10.31 -3.19 9.41
CA PHE A 153 10.06 -4.56 9.79
C PHE A 153 9.64 -5.41 8.58
N TYR A 154 10.16 -6.64 8.50
CA TYR A 154 9.67 -7.66 7.58
C TYR A 154 9.49 -9.02 8.25
N TRP A 155 8.63 -9.86 7.67
CA TRP A 155 8.49 -11.27 8.02
C TRP A 155 8.44 -12.12 6.76
N PHE A 156 9.38 -13.05 6.64
CA PHE A 156 9.58 -13.96 5.52
C PHE A 156 9.16 -15.39 5.87
N PHE A 157 8.55 -16.07 4.90
CA PHE A 157 8.17 -17.47 4.93
C PHE A 157 8.71 -18.17 3.68
N GLU A 158 9.36 -19.32 3.84
CA GLU A 158 9.72 -20.17 2.70
C GLU A 158 8.49 -20.75 1.99
N SER A 159 8.67 -21.12 0.72
CA SER A 159 7.72 -21.95 -0.01
C SER A 159 7.47 -23.27 0.73
N ARG A 160 6.21 -23.69 0.80
CA ARG A 160 5.78 -25.01 1.29
C ARG A 160 6.13 -26.15 0.33
N ASN A 161 6.41 -25.83 -0.94
CA ASN A 161 6.68 -26.80 -1.99
C ASN A 161 8.19 -27.05 -2.15
N ASP A 162 8.88 -26.23 -2.94
CA ASP A 162 10.30 -26.38 -3.23
C ASP A 162 11.02 -25.03 -3.01
N PRO A 163 11.37 -24.69 -1.75
CA PRO A 163 11.95 -23.39 -1.43
C PRO A 163 13.35 -23.17 -2.03
N GLU A 164 13.98 -24.19 -2.64
CA GLU A 164 15.24 -24.03 -3.37
C GLU A 164 15.00 -23.55 -4.82
N ASN A 165 13.84 -23.81 -5.41
CA ASN A 165 13.55 -23.51 -6.82
C ASN A 165 12.34 -22.59 -7.05
N ASP A 166 11.40 -22.54 -6.11
CA ASP A 166 10.20 -21.72 -6.22
C ASP A 166 10.52 -20.22 -6.15
N PRO A 167 9.73 -19.35 -6.81
CA PRO A 167 9.95 -17.91 -6.81
C PRO A 167 9.90 -17.27 -5.42
N VAL A 168 10.51 -16.08 -5.28
CA VAL A 168 10.37 -15.22 -4.12
C VAL A 168 9.44 -14.05 -4.46
N VAL A 169 8.52 -13.72 -3.56
CA VAL A 169 7.57 -12.63 -3.74
C VAL A 169 7.63 -11.66 -2.57
N LEU A 170 7.82 -10.38 -2.86
CA LEU A 170 7.57 -9.30 -1.90
C LEU A 170 6.10 -8.93 -1.93
N TRP A 171 5.41 -9.01 -0.79
CA TRP A 171 4.05 -8.53 -0.61
C TRP A 171 4.01 -7.20 0.16
N ILE A 172 3.25 -6.24 -0.37
CA ILE A 172 3.05 -4.92 0.21
C ILE A 172 1.55 -4.55 0.22
N ASN A 173 0.97 -4.33 1.41
CA ASN A 173 -0.34 -3.70 1.54
C ASN A 173 -0.26 -2.16 1.32
N GLY A 174 -1.42 -1.54 1.08
CA GLY A 174 -1.54 -0.10 0.79
C GLY A 174 -1.78 0.79 2.02
N GLY A 175 -2.93 1.48 2.02
CA GLY A 175 -3.31 2.49 3.02
C GLY A 175 -3.41 3.90 2.42
N PRO A 176 -2.31 4.64 2.22
CA PRO A 176 -0.93 4.36 2.65
C PRO A 176 -0.80 4.30 4.18
N GLY A 177 0.14 3.50 4.68
CA GLY A 177 0.38 3.33 6.12
C GLY A 177 -0.34 2.15 6.76
N CYS A 178 -0.75 1.15 5.98
CA CYS A 178 -1.28 -0.12 6.47
C CYS A 178 -0.22 -1.23 6.42
N SER A 179 -0.18 -2.03 7.48
CA SER A 179 0.80 -3.11 7.68
C SER A 179 0.57 -4.26 6.71
N SER A 180 1.67 -4.82 6.19
CA SER A 180 1.63 -6.02 5.34
C SER A 180 1.35 -7.30 6.12
N LEU A 181 1.36 -7.24 7.45
CA LEU A 181 0.85 -8.33 8.29
C LEU A 181 -0.69 -8.41 8.22
N THR A 182 -1.36 -7.39 7.67
CA THR A 182 -2.76 -7.50 7.26
C THR A 182 -2.91 -8.56 6.18
N GLY A 183 -2.16 -8.46 5.08
CA GLY A 183 -2.17 -9.49 4.03
C GLY A 183 -1.73 -10.87 4.51
N LEU A 184 -0.79 -10.92 5.46
CA LEU A 184 -0.37 -12.18 6.08
C LEU A 184 -1.54 -12.86 6.80
N PHE A 185 -2.22 -12.17 7.73
CA PHE A 185 -3.21 -12.82 8.61
C PHE A 185 -4.66 -12.72 8.15
N LEU A 186 -4.97 -11.88 7.16
CA LEU A 186 -6.32 -11.70 6.66
C LEU A 186 -6.53 -12.24 5.26
N GLU A 187 -5.48 -12.26 4.42
CA GLU A 187 -5.66 -12.45 2.98
C GLU A 187 -4.99 -13.74 2.48
N LEU A 188 -3.67 -13.70 2.32
CA LEU A 188 -2.92 -14.64 1.49
C LEU A 188 -1.76 -15.33 2.22
N GLY A 189 -1.54 -14.99 3.48
CA GLY A 189 -0.50 -15.65 4.26
C GLY A 189 -0.92 -17.04 4.75
N PRO A 190 0.02 -17.73 5.43
CA PRO A 190 -0.10 -19.14 5.77
C PRO A 190 -1.18 -19.46 6.79
N ALA A 191 -1.63 -18.48 7.57
CA ALA A 191 -2.70 -18.64 8.54
C ALA A 191 -3.41 -17.32 8.85
N SER A 192 -4.62 -17.43 9.38
CA SER A 192 -5.44 -16.33 9.88
C SER A 192 -5.64 -16.41 11.39
N ILE A 193 -6.19 -15.33 11.97
CA ILE A 193 -6.55 -15.27 13.39
C ILE A 193 -8.07 -15.30 13.54
N ASP A 194 -8.60 -16.24 14.31
CA ASP A 194 -10.04 -16.29 14.62
C ASP A 194 -10.45 -15.34 15.77
N GLU A 195 -11.75 -15.26 16.05
CA GLU A 195 -12.31 -14.41 17.11
C GLU A 195 -11.79 -14.74 18.53
N ASN A 196 -11.34 -15.98 18.74
CA ASN A 196 -10.78 -16.44 20.01
C ASN A 196 -9.26 -16.18 20.08
N GLY A 197 -8.67 -15.68 18.99
CA GLY A 197 -7.25 -15.45 18.85
C GLY A 197 -6.46 -16.75 18.68
N ASN A 198 -7.07 -17.77 18.08
CA ASN A 198 -6.40 -18.98 17.63
C ASN A 198 -5.88 -18.79 16.20
N ILE A 199 -4.82 -19.52 15.87
CA ILE A 199 -4.28 -19.61 14.52
C ILE A 199 -5.13 -20.61 13.72
N VAL A 200 -5.56 -20.20 12.53
CA VAL A 200 -6.30 -21.04 11.57
C VAL A 200 -5.49 -21.12 10.28
N GLN A 201 -4.99 -22.32 9.96
CA GLN A 201 -4.17 -22.55 8.78
C GLN A 201 -4.93 -22.23 7.49
N ASN A 202 -4.25 -21.54 6.57
CA ASN A 202 -4.77 -21.18 5.26
C ASN A 202 -4.29 -22.21 4.21
N PRO A 203 -5.18 -23.05 3.65
CA PRO A 203 -4.80 -23.99 2.60
C PRO A 203 -4.53 -23.32 1.25
N TYR A 204 -4.91 -22.05 1.07
CA TYR A 204 -4.74 -21.28 -0.16
C TYR A 204 -3.69 -20.17 -0.03
N SER A 205 -2.76 -20.33 0.91
CA SER A 205 -1.67 -19.39 1.12
C SER A 205 -0.81 -19.24 -0.13
N TRP A 206 -0.38 -18.02 -0.45
CA TRP A 206 0.54 -17.77 -1.55
C TRP A 206 1.92 -18.39 -1.32
N ASN A 207 2.29 -18.69 -0.07
CA ASN A 207 3.51 -19.46 0.18
C ASN A 207 3.39 -20.97 -0.13
N SER A 208 2.30 -21.41 -0.76
CA SER A 208 2.18 -22.80 -1.22
C SER A 208 3.21 -23.16 -2.31
N ASN A 209 3.58 -22.17 -3.15
CA ASN A 209 4.46 -22.35 -4.32
C ASN A 209 5.42 -21.17 -4.53
N ALA A 210 5.65 -20.38 -3.49
CA ALA A 210 6.57 -19.26 -3.49
C ALA A 210 7.07 -18.97 -2.08
N SER A 211 8.26 -18.43 -1.93
CA SER A 211 8.67 -17.83 -0.65
C SER A 211 8.17 -16.39 -0.60
N VAL A 212 7.60 -15.93 0.52
CA VAL A 212 6.92 -14.63 0.60
C VAL A 212 7.53 -13.75 1.68
N ILE A 213 7.88 -12.50 1.33
CA ILE A 213 8.32 -11.44 2.25
C ILE A 213 7.14 -10.49 2.47
N PHE A 214 6.64 -10.38 3.70
CA PHE A 214 5.68 -9.36 4.10
C PHE A 214 6.41 -8.17 4.69
N LEU A 215 6.33 -7.00 4.05
CA LEU A 215 7.09 -5.80 4.44
C LEU A 215 6.18 -4.72 5.01
N ASP A 216 6.38 -4.35 6.28
CA ASP A 216 5.73 -3.17 6.86
C ASP A 216 6.43 -1.91 6.36
N GLN A 217 5.81 -1.23 5.40
CA GLN A 217 6.30 0.03 4.88
C GLN A 217 5.13 0.99 4.67
N PRO A 218 5.38 2.30 4.74
CA PRO A 218 6.64 2.96 5.13
C PRO A 218 6.86 2.98 6.66
N VAL A 219 7.89 3.67 7.17
CA VAL A 219 8.16 3.73 8.63
C VAL A 219 6.94 4.17 9.45
N ASN A 220 6.88 3.75 10.72
CA ASN A 220 5.73 3.92 11.62
C ASN A 220 4.45 3.12 11.25
N THR A 221 4.50 2.30 10.20
CA THR A 221 3.45 1.33 9.83
C THR A 221 3.68 -0.02 10.50
N GLY A 222 2.65 -0.63 11.10
CA GLY A 222 2.79 -1.94 11.77
C GLY A 222 3.91 -1.97 12.81
N PHE A 223 4.88 -2.86 12.65
CA PHE A 223 6.07 -2.96 13.51
C PHE A 223 7.25 -2.08 13.09
N SER A 224 7.16 -1.43 11.92
CA SER A 224 8.15 -0.44 11.47
C SER A 224 8.05 0.85 12.25
N TYR A 225 9.17 1.54 12.46
CA TYR A 225 9.22 2.75 13.28
C TYR A 225 10.32 3.72 12.84
N SER A 226 10.18 4.98 13.26
CA SER A 226 11.18 6.04 13.14
C SER A 226 10.91 7.13 14.19
N GLY A 227 11.95 7.83 14.63
CA GLY A 227 11.84 9.07 15.39
C GLY A 227 11.31 10.27 14.59
N SER A 228 11.20 10.15 13.26
CA SER A 228 10.76 11.20 12.34
C SER A 228 9.48 10.83 11.57
N SER A 229 8.83 11.85 10.99
CA SER A 229 7.63 11.66 10.16
C SER A 229 7.98 11.04 8.80
N VAL A 230 7.04 10.26 8.29
CA VAL A 230 7.19 9.54 7.03
C VAL A 230 7.26 10.48 5.81
N SER A 231 8.09 10.11 4.85
CA SER A 231 8.26 10.74 3.54
C SER A 231 7.25 10.26 2.49
N ASP A 232 7.41 10.71 1.25
CA ASP A 232 6.60 10.29 0.10
C ASP A 232 7.04 8.94 -0.50
N THR A 233 6.33 8.48 -1.54
CA THR A 233 6.55 7.19 -2.20
C THR A 233 7.96 7.03 -2.79
N VAL A 234 8.59 8.12 -3.26
CA VAL A 234 9.93 8.08 -3.86
C VAL A 234 11.03 7.87 -2.83
N ALA A 235 10.84 8.38 -1.62
CA ALA A 235 11.76 8.09 -0.53
C ALA A 235 11.63 6.64 -0.04
N ALA A 236 10.40 6.10 0.02
CA ALA A 236 10.17 4.70 0.38
C ALA A 236 10.81 3.70 -0.60
N SER A 237 10.93 4.05 -1.89
CA SER A 237 11.54 3.16 -2.89
C SER A 237 13.01 2.86 -2.62
N LYS A 238 13.75 3.82 -2.07
CA LYS A 238 15.18 3.65 -1.74
C LYS A 238 15.37 2.68 -0.57
N ASP A 239 14.51 2.81 0.44
CA ASP A 239 14.52 1.92 1.60
C ASP A 239 14.21 0.47 1.14
N VAL A 240 13.22 0.29 0.27
CA VAL A 240 12.84 -1.04 -0.26
C VAL A 240 13.96 -1.64 -1.12
N TYR A 241 14.61 -0.84 -1.97
CA TYR A 241 15.77 -1.31 -2.74
C TYR A 241 16.90 -1.79 -1.82
N ALA A 242 17.25 -1.00 -0.79
CA ALA A 242 18.26 -1.38 0.18
C ALA A 242 17.89 -2.67 0.93
N LEU A 243 16.63 -2.82 1.35
CA LEU A 243 16.12 -4.03 2.01
C LEU A 243 16.36 -5.25 1.12
N LEU A 244 15.90 -5.22 -0.12
CA LEU A 244 16.00 -6.36 -1.03
C LEU A 244 17.45 -6.70 -1.36
N THR A 245 18.27 -5.69 -1.64
CA THR A 245 19.70 -5.90 -1.94
C THR A 245 20.42 -6.56 -0.76
N LEU A 246 20.21 -6.09 0.46
CA LEU A 246 20.80 -6.68 1.66
C LEU A 246 20.19 -8.06 1.99
N PHE A 247 18.90 -8.26 1.78
CA PHE A 247 18.23 -9.54 1.95
C PHE A 247 18.85 -10.62 1.07
N PHE A 248 18.97 -10.37 -0.23
CA PHE A 248 19.56 -11.31 -1.18
C PHE A 248 21.08 -11.47 -1.00
N LYS A 249 21.77 -10.52 -0.34
CA LYS A 249 23.17 -10.73 0.08
C LYS A 249 23.29 -11.61 1.31
N GLN A 250 22.37 -11.48 2.26
CA GLN A 250 22.33 -12.29 3.48
C GLN A 250 21.86 -13.73 3.20
N PHE A 251 20.96 -13.90 2.23
CA PHE A 251 20.38 -15.18 1.82
C PHE A 251 20.66 -15.44 0.33
N PRO A 252 21.93 -15.71 -0.04
CA PRO A 252 22.31 -15.89 -1.43
C PRO A 252 21.62 -17.08 -2.11
N GLU A 253 21.12 -18.05 -1.33
CA GLU A 253 20.34 -19.19 -1.84
C GLU A 253 19.10 -18.76 -2.65
N TYR A 254 18.53 -17.58 -2.36
CA TYR A 254 17.34 -17.08 -3.06
C TYR A 254 17.66 -16.16 -4.25
N THR A 255 18.94 -15.79 -4.48
CA THR A 255 19.32 -14.79 -5.51
C THR A 255 19.07 -15.24 -6.94
N HIS A 256 19.08 -16.56 -7.18
CA HIS A 256 18.91 -17.14 -8.51
C HIS A 256 17.43 -17.39 -8.85
N GLN A 257 16.55 -17.39 -7.85
CA GLN A 257 15.12 -17.61 -8.03
C GLN A 257 14.48 -16.41 -8.70
N ASP A 258 13.36 -16.64 -9.36
CA ASP A 258 12.56 -15.56 -9.92
C ASP A 258 11.99 -14.70 -8.78
N PHE A 259 12.12 -13.39 -8.89
CA PHE A 259 11.62 -12.46 -7.88
C PHE A 259 10.45 -11.64 -8.43
N HIS A 260 9.38 -11.51 -7.65
CA HIS A 260 8.21 -10.72 -8.01
C HIS A 260 7.87 -9.71 -6.91
N ILE A 261 7.27 -8.59 -7.29
CA ILE A 261 6.68 -7.64 -6.33
C ILE A 261 5.17 -7.65 -6.52
N ALA A 262 4.45 -7.98 -5.46
CA ALA A 262 3.01 -7.98 -5.42
C ALA A 262 2.49 -7.05 -4.31
N GLY A 263 1.30 -6.53 -4.50
CA GLY A 263 0.65 -5.72 -3.48
C GLY A 263 -0.70 -5.23 -3.93
N GLU A 264 -1.39 -4.53 -3.04
CA GLU A 264 -2.75 -4.08 -3.27
C GLU A 264 -3.02 -2.60 -2.93
N SER A 265 -4.12 -2.06 -3.45
CA SER A 265 -4.64 -0.75 -3.04
C SER A 265 -3.67 0.39 -3.38
N TYR A 266 -3.21 1.16 -2.38
CA TYR A 266 -2.18 2.17 -2.56
C TYR A 266 -0.82 1.60 -3.01
N ALA A 267 -0.61 0.28 -2.96
CA ALA A 267 0.54 -0.34 -3.62
C ALA A 267 0.53 -0.13 -5.15
N GLY A 268 -0.60 0.24 -5.74
CA GLY A 268 -0.65 0.74 -7.12
C GLY A 268 0.15 2.02 -7.38
N HIS A 269 0.47 2.80 -6.33
CA HIS A 269 1.46 3.88 -6.35
C HIS A 269 2.87 3.36 -6.06
N TYR A 270 3.02 2.51 -5.03
CA TYR A 270 4.31 2.00 -4.57
C TYR A 270 5.03 1.17 -5.63
N ILE A 271 4.35 0.18 -6.20
CA ILE A 271 4.96 -0.85 -7.04
C ILE A 271 5.62 -0.25 -8.29
N PRO A 272 4.97 0.65 -9.07
CA PRO A 272 5.64 1.28 -10.20
C PRO A 272 6.90 2.05 -9.81
N VAL A 273 6.89 2.75 -8.66
CA VAL A 273 8.03 3.53 -8.19
C VAL A 273 9.16 2.63 -7.67
N PHE A 274 8.83 1.60 -6.90
CA PHE A 274 9.79 0.64 -6.34
C PHE A 274 10.48 -0.16 -7.44
N THR A 275 9.69 -0.58 -8.42
CA THR A 275 10.17 -1.29 -9.61
C THR A 275 11.10 -0.40 -10.43
N SER A 276 10.74 0.87 -10.65
CA SER A 276 11.60 1.82 -11.35
C SER A 276 12.90 2.13 -10.60
N GLU A 277 12.89 2.12 -9.26
CA GLU A 277 14.11 2.20 -8.45
C GLU A 277 15.01 0.98 -8.70
N ILE A 278 14.50 -0.24 -8.54
CA ILE A 278 15.27 -1.47 -8.76
C ILE A 278 15.84 -1.53 -10.18
N LEU A 279 15.00 -1.28 -11.19
CA LEU A 279 15.37 -1.38 -12.60
C LEU A 279 16.38 -0.31 -13.04
N ARG A 280 16.57 0.80 -12.31
CA ARG A 280 17.60 1.79 -12.67
C ARG A 280 19.02 1.34 -12.31
N HIS A 281 19.16 0.49 -11.30
CA HIS A 281 20.44 -0.03 -10.83
C HIS A 281 20.86 -1.15 -11.77
N LYS A 282 21.89 -0.92 -12.58
CA LYS A 282 22.34 -1.88 -13.59
C LYS A 282 23.01 -3.09 -12.95
N LYS A 283 23.72 -2.85 -11.84
CA LYS A 283 24.36 -3.87 -11.02
C LYS A 283 23.55 -4.04 -9.76
N ASN A 284 22.65 -5.00 -9.78
CA ASN A 284 21.89 -5.42 -8.62
C ASN A 284 21.86 -6.95 -8.56
N ASN A 285 21.54 -7.50 -7.39
CA ASN A 285 21.44 -8.94 -7.13
C ASN A 285 19.98 -9.41 -7.04
N ILE A 286 19.05 -8.68 -7.68
CA ILE A 286 17.61 -8.93 -7.63
C ILE A 286 17.17 -9.43 -9.01
N ASN A 287 16.82 -10.71 -9.11
CA ASN A 287 16.30 -11.31 -10.35
C ASN A 287 14.81 -10.98 -10.56
N LEU A 288 14.48 -9.68 -10.64
CA LEU A 288 13.11 -9.20 -10.79
C LEU A 288 12.51 -9.64 -12.13
N LYS A 289 11.46 -10.47 -12.08
CA LYS A 289 10.78 -11.03 -13.25
C LYS A 289 9.48 -10.34 -13.60
N SER A 290 8.67 -9.96 -12.63
CA SER A 290 7.40 -9.29 -12.91
C SER A 290 6.81 -8.61 -11.68
N VAL A 291 5.72 -7.88 -11.87
CA VAL A 291 4.98 -7.21 -10.79
C VAL A 291 3.48 -7.43 -10.90
N LEU A 292 2.81 -7.47 -9.74
CA LEU A 292 1.38 -7.71 -9.61
C LEU A 292 0.74 -6.60 -8.77
N ILE A 293 -0.30 -5.94 -9.29
CA ILE A 293 -1.02 -4.89 -8.58
C ILE A 293 -2.50 -5.28 -8.47
N GLY A 294 -2.93 -5.60 -7.25
CA GLY A 294 -4.31 -5.95 -6.91
C GLY A 294 -5.13 -4.75 -6.52
N ASN A 295 -6.32 -4.58 -7.10
CA ASN A 295 -7.27 -3.53 -6.73
C ASN A 295 -6.54 -2.19 -6.49
N GLY A 296 -5.70 -1.79 -7.44
CA GLY A 296 -4.74 -0.71 -7.24
C GLY A 296 -5.32 0.66 -7.55
N LEU A 297 -4.82 1.70 -6.87
CA LEU A 297 -4.90 3.09 -7.36
C LEU A 297 -3.58 3.40 -8.06
N THR A 298 -3.58 3.66 -9.37
CA THR A 298 -2.38 3.83 -10.20
C THR A 298 -2.50 5.02 -11.16
N ASP A 299 -3.66 5.19 -11.80
CA ASP A 299 -4.00 6.36 -12.62
C ASP A 299 -5.29 7.01 -12.14
N GLY A 300 -5.17 7.97 -11.21
CA GLY A 300 -6.30 8.69 -10.64
C GLY A 300 -7.17 9.38 -11.70
N LEU A 301 -6.56 9.93 -12.76
CA LEU A 301 -7.32 10.65 -13.79
C LEU A 301 -8.34 9.76 -14.50
N THR A 302 -7.93 8.55 -14.90
CA THR A 302 -8.84 7.61 -15.55
C THR A 302 -9.72 6.90 -14.53
N GLN A 303 -9.19 6.46 -13.39
CA GLN A 303 -9.94 5.64 -12.45
C GLN A 303 -11.10 6.38 -11.76
N TYR A 304 -10.97 7.67 -11.50
CA TYR A 304 -12.00 8.44 -10.76
C TYR A 304 -13.32 8.57 -11.51
N GLU A 305 -13.31 8.47 -12.85
CA GLU A 305 -14.51 8.44 -13.67
C GLU A 305 -15.39 7.21 -13.37
N TYR A 306 -14.79 6.15 -12.82
CA TYR A 306 -15.47 4.87 -12.61
C TYR A 306 -16.07 4.68 -11.22
N TYR A 307 -15.95 5.66 -10.31
CA TYR A 307 -16.64 5.62 -9.02
C TYR A 307 -18.17 5.64 -9.20
N ARG A 308 -18.68 6.53 -10.06
CA ARG A 308 -20.12 6.65 -10.32
C ARG A 308 -20.71 5.37 -10.93
N PRO A 309 -20.22 4.83 -12.06
CA PRO A 309 -20.79 3.60 -12.61
C PRO A 309 -20.70 2.41 -11.65
N MET A 310 -19.61 2.30 -10.87
CA MET A 310 -19.49 1.23 -9.87
C MET A 310 -20.56 1.33 -8.76
N ALA A 311 -20.80 2.51 -8.22
CA ALA A 311 -21.78 2.72 -7.15
C ALA A 311 -23.25 2.73 -7.63
N CYS A 312 -23.47 3.02 -8.90
CA CYS A 312 -24.80 3.32 -9.46
C CYS A 312 -25.34 2.22 -10.39
N GLY A 313 -24.83 1.00 -10.28
CA GLY A 313 -25.43 -0.20 -10.89
C GLY A 313 -24.82 -0.68 -12.20
N ASP A 314 -23.76 -0.01 -12.69
CA ASP A 314 -23.12 -0.32 -13.97
C ASP A 314 -21.84 -1.16 -13.80
N GLY A 315 -21.44 -1.46 -12.55
CA GLY A 315 -20.24 -2.23 -12.19
C GLY A 315 -20.41 -3.75 -12.14
N GLY A 316 -21.61 -4.27 -12.41
CA GLY A 316 -21.96 -5.69 -12.30
C GLY A 316 -22.71 -6.06 -11.03
N TRP A 317 -22.83 -5.13 -10.08
CA TRP A 317 -23.65 -5.25 -8.86
C TRP A 317 -24.75 -4.18 -8.85
N PRO A 318 -25.88 -4.39 -8.15
CA PRO A 318 -26.94 -3.40 -8.04
C PRO A 318 -26.46 -2.05 -7.50
N ALA A 319 -27.15 -0.96 -7.87
CA ALA A 319 -26.85 0.36 -7.36
C ALA A 319 -27.00 0.40 -5.82
N VAL A 320 -26.00 0.96 -5.15
CA VAL A 320 -25.99 1.19 -3.70
C VAL A 320 -26.26 2.65 -3.33
N LEU A 321 -26.24 3.54 -4.32
CA LEU A 321 -26.55 4.96 -4.16
C LEU A 321 -27.87 5.34 -4.82
N SER A 322 -28.51 6.38 -4.28
CA SER A 322 -29.72 6.96 -4.86
C SER A 322 -29.42 7.71 -6.18
N PRO A 323 -30.41 7.88 -7.06
CA PRO A 323 -30.24 8.66 -8.29
C PRO A 323 -29.72 10.09 -8.05
N SER A 324 -30.10 10.72 -6.94
CA SER A 324 -29.62 12.05 -6.56
C SER A 324 -28.13 12.05 -6.18
N GLU A 325 -27.65 11.02 -5.48
CA GLU A 325 -26.23 10.90 -5.13
C GLU A 325 -25.40 10.61 -6.38
N CYS A 326 -25.88 9.72 -7.26
CA CYS A 326 -25.27 9.47 -8.56
C CYS A 326 -25.15 10.76 -9.40
N GLN A 327 -26.21 11.56 -9.45
CA GLN A 327 -26.18 12.86 -10.14
C GLN A 327 -25.20 13.85 -9.50
N SER A 328 -25.04 13.81 -8.17
CA SER A 328 -24.05 14.63 -7.46
C SER A 328 -22.62 14.25 -7.87
N MET A 329 -22.34 12.96 -8.03
CA MET A 329 -21.03 12.47 -8.51
C MET A 329 -20.76 12.93 -9.94
N ASP A 330 -21.76 12.83 -10.83
CA ASP A 330 -21.67 13.31 -12.22
C ASP A 330 -21.34 14.82 -12.28
N ASN A 331 -21.94 15.61 -11.38
CA ASN A 331 -21.66 17.05 -11.29
C ASN A 331 -20.26 17.37 -10.75
N ALA A 332 -19.71 16.52 -9.88
CA ALA A 332 -18.38 16.71 -9.29
C ALA A 332 -17.23 16.30 -10.24
N LEU A 333 -17.48 15.34 -11.12
CA LEU A 333 -16.44 14.72 -11.96
C LEU A 333 -15.65 15.71 -12.83
N PRO A 334 -16.25 16.67 -13.58
CA PRO A 334 -15.49 17.56 -14.45
C PRO A 334 -14.47 18.41 -13.68
N ARG A 335 -14.86 18.91 -12.50
CA ARG A 335 -13.95 19.68 -11.64
C ARG A 335 -12.83 18.81 -11.09
N CYS A 336 -13.17 17.59 -10.65
CA CYS A 336 -12.17 16.63 -10.19
C CYS A 336 -11.13 16.34 -11.29
N LYS A 337 -11.55 15.96 -12.50
CA LYS A 337 -10.61 15.64 -13.61
C LYS A 337 -9.68 16.82 -13.93
N SER A 338 -10.22 18.03 -14.01
CA SER A 338 -9.42 19.24 -14.26
C SER A 338 -8.35 19.49 -13.19
N LEU A 339 -8.65 19.21 -11.92
CA LEU A 339 -7.68 19.34 -10.83
C LEU A 339 -6.61 18.24 -10.88
N ILE A 340 -6.99 17.00 -11.22
CA ILE A 340 -6.03 15.91 -11.42
C ILE A 340 -5.10 16.23 -12.59
N GLU A 341 -5.61 16.73 -13.72
CA GLU A 341 -4.79 17.17 -14.86
C GLU A 341 -3.79 18.29 -14.47
N SER A 342 -4.23 19.22 -13.63
CA SER A 342 -3.38 20.29 -13.10
C SER A 342 -2.28 19.73 -12.18
N CYS A 343 -2.61 18.74 -11.34
CA CYS A 343 -1.61 18.01 -10.57
C CYS A 343 -0.64 17.23 -11.49
N TYR A 344 -1.14 16.51 -12.48
CA TYR A 344 -0.34 15.69 -13.41
C TYR A 344 0.63 16.51 -14.27
N SER A 345 0.32 17.76 -14.56
CA SER A 345 1.16 18.65 -15.38
C SER A 345 2.21 19.40 -14.57
N THR A 346 1.94 19.67 -13.29
CA THR A 346 2.82 20.48 -12.43
C THR A 346 3.56 19.67 -11.37
N GLU A 347 3.00 18.54 -10.97
CA GLU A 347 3.36 17.74 -9.79
C GLU A 347 3.51 18.59 -8.52
N SER A 348 2.80 19.73 -8.48
CA SER A 348 2.79 20.64 -7.35
C SER A 348 2.06 19.99 -6.18
N ARG A 349 2.77 19.85 -5.05
CA ARG A 349 2.23 19.36 -3.77
C ARG A 349 0.84 19.92 -3.47
N TRP A 350 0.63 21.22 -3.64
CA TRP A 350 -0.62 21.89 -3.30
C TRP A 350 -1.75 21.57 -4.28
N LEU A 351 -1.49 21.62 -5.58
CA LEU A 351 -2.50 21.29 -6.60
C LEU A 351 -2.93 19.83 -6.49
N CYS A 352 -1.98 18.93 -6.20
CA CYS A 352 -2.26 17.53 -5.97
C CYS A 352 -3.08 17.31 -4.68
N LEU A 353 -2.75 17.99 -3.58
CA LEU A 353 -3.54 17.93 -2.35
C LEU A 353 -4.98 18.44 -2.56
N PHE A 354 -5.17 19.53 -3.31
CA PHE A 354 -6.50 20.04 -3.65
C PHE A 354 -7.27 19.05 -4.52
N ALA A 355 -6.61 18.48 -5.54
CA ALA A 355 -7.19 17.44 -6.38
C ALA A 355 -7.67 16.27 -5.52
N SER A 356 -6.82 15.71 -4.65
CA SER A 356 -7.19 14.62 -3.74
C SER A 356 -8.41 14.97 -2.89
N THR A 357 -8.41 16.15 -2.27
CA THR A 357 -9.46 16.53 -1.32
C THR A 357 -10.81 16.74 -2.00
N ILE A 358 -10.83 17.48 -3.11
CA ILE A 358 -12.06 17.78 -3.86
C ILE A 358 -12.60 16.51 -4.51
N CYS A 359 -11.74 15.71 -5.15
CA CYS A 359 -12.14 14.48 -5.80
C CYS A 359 -12.68 13.46 -4.80
N ASN A 360 -11.98 13.22 -3.68
CA ASN A 360 -12.42 12.25 -2.67
C ASN A 360 -13.76 12.68 -2.05
N SER A 361 -13.92 13.97 -1.73
CA SER A 361 -15.18 14.48 -1.20
C SER A 361 -16.35 14.30 -2.19
N GLY A 362 -16.15 14.62 -3.47
CA GLY A 362 -17.22 14.58 -4.47
C GLY A 362 -17.55 13.18 -5.01
N LEU A 363 -16.57 12.29 -5.11
CA LEU A 363 -16.71 10.99 -5.80
C LEU A 363 -16.62 9.78 -4.87
N ILE A 364 -16.05 9.92 -3.67
CA ILE A 364 -15.98 8.83 -2.68
C ILE A 364 -16.91 9.15 -1.49
N GLY A 365 -17.03 10.43 -1.12
CA GLY A 365 -17.85 10.90 -0.01
C GLY A 365 -19.32 10.43 0.00
N PRO A 366 -20.05 10.45 -1.14
CA PRO A 366 -21.43 9.94 -1.19
C PRO A 366 -21.51 8.45 -0.82
N TYR A 367 -20.59 7.63 -1.33
CA TYR A 367 -20.51 6.20 -1.00
C TYR A 367 -20.20 5.97 0.47
N GLN A 368 -19.21 6.69 1.01
CA GLN A 368 -18.87 6.56 2.43
C GLN A 368 -20.03 6.96 3.36
N SER A 369 -20.81 7.97 2.95
CA SER A 369 -21.96 8.46 3.72
C SER A 369 -23.16 7.50 3.71
N SER A 370 -23.22 6.56 2.77
CA SER A 370 -24.29 5.55 2.73
C SER A 370 -24.13 4.45 3.77
N GLY A 371 -22.93 4.31 4.38
CA GLY A 371 -22.60 3.23 5.32
C GLY A 371 -22.21 1.91 4.63
N GLN A 372 -22.17 1.88 3.29
CA GLN A 372 -21.71 0.72 2.54
C GLN A 372 -20.20 0.49 2.76
N ASN A 373 -19.76 -0.78 2.73
CA ASN A 373 -18.34 -1.10 2.82
C ASN A 373 -17.61 -0.65 1.53
N PRO A 374 -16.61 0.26 1.60
CA PRO A 374 -15.88 0.71 0.42
C PRO A 374 -15.04 -0.38 -0.25
N TYR A 375 -14.83 -1.49 0.45
CA TYR A 375 -14.04 -2.63 -0.01
C TYR A 375 -14.89 -3.77 -0.59
N ASP A 376 -16.22 -3.71 -0.45
CA ASP A 376 -17.12 -4.71 -1.01
C ASP A 376 -18.54 -4.15 -1.12
N VAL A 377 -18.98 -3.84 -2.35
CA VAL A 377 -20.32 -3.28 -2.65
C VAL A 377 -21.48 -4.16 -2.21
N ARG A 378 -21.22 -5.43 -1.86
CA ARG A 378 -22.23 -6.39 -1.41
C ARG A 378 -22.46 -6.34 0.10
N LYS A 379 -21.58 -5.66 0.85
CA LYS A 379 -21.54 -5.68 2.32
C LYS A 379 -21.70 -4.26 2.89
N GLU A 380 -22.47 -4.13 3.96
CA GLU A 380 -22.44 -2.91 4.77
C GLU A 380 -21.19 -2.89 5.64
N CYS A 381 -20.69 -1.70 6.00
CA CYS A 381 -19.55 -1.60 6.91
C CYS A 381 -20.01 -2.02 8.32
N ALA A 382 -19.47 -3.11 8.85
CA ALA A 382 -19.86 -3.59 10.17
C ALA A 382 -19.42 -2.60 11.27
N ASP A 383 -20.36 -2.18 12.12
CA ASP A 383 -20.09 -1.32 13.27
C ASP A 383 -19.02 -1.96 14.18
N GLY A 384 -17.86 -1.32 14.27
CA GLY A 384 -16.81 -1.65 15.25
C GLY A 384 -15.54 -2.34 14.73
N GLY A 385 -15.45 -2.68 13.43
CA GLY A 385 -14.19 -3.12 12.81
C GLY A 385 -13.36 -1.94 12.29
N SER A 386 -12.06 -1.91 12.58
CA SER A 386 -11.13 -1.05 11.81
C SER A 386 -11.28 -1.38 10.32
N LEU A 387 -11.36 -0.37 9.45
CA LEU A 387 -11.53 -0.55 7.99
C LEU A 387 -12.70 -1.47 7.57
N CYS A 388 -13.81 -1.51 8.31
CA CYS A 388 -14.97 -2.36 8.02
C CYS A 388 -14.74 -3.88 8.13
N TYR A 389 -13.62 -4.33 8.69
CA TYR A 389 -13.30 -5.75 8.91
C TYR A 389 -12.97 -6.02 10.38
N VAL A 390 -13.84 -6.76 11.07
CA VAL A 390 -13.67 -7.10 12.51
C VAL A 390 -12.42 -7.93 12.78
N GLN A 391 -11.97 -8.71 11.79
CA GLN A 391 -10.79 -9.56 11.83
C GLN A 391 -9.51 -8.76 12.14
N LEU A 392 -9.42 -7.51 11.70
CA LEU A 392 -8.28 -6.64 11.99
C LEU A 392 -8.11 -6.39 13.50
N GLY A 393 -9.20 -6.38 14.25
CA GLY A 393 -9.16 -6.30 15.72
C GLY A 393 -8.56 -7.55 16.36
N TRP A 394 -8.85 -8.73 15.81
CA TRP A 394 -8.30 -10.00 16.29
C TRP A 394 -6.80 -10.10 15.97
N ILE A 395 -6.41 -9.74 14.76
CA ILE A 395 -5.02 -9.68 14.30
C ILE A 395 -4.22 -8.70 15.17
N THR A 396 -4.73 -7.48 15.37
CA THR A 396 -4.09 -6.47 16.23
C THR A 396 -3.90 -7.02 17.65
N LYS A 397 -4.93 -7.65 18.24
CA LYS A 397 -4.83 -8.21 19.58
C LYS A 397 -3.81 -9.35 19.66
N TRP A 398 -3.71 -10.20 18.64
CA TRP A 398 -2.77 -11.31 18.58
C TRP A 398 -1.33 -10.83 18.42
N LEU A 399 -1.08 -9.89 17.50
CA LEU A 399 0.26 -9.33 17.24
C LEU A 399 0.82 -8.54 18.43
N ASN A 400 -0.04 -7.99 19.27
CA ASN A 400 0.34 -7.31 20.51
C ASN A 400 0.62 -8.26 21.70
N ARG A 401 0.53 -9.58 21.53
CA ARG A 401 0.86 -10.52 22.61
C ARG A 401 2.37 -10.50 22.90
N PRO A 402 2.79 -10.50 24.17
CA PRO A 402 4.22 -10.43 24.53
C PRO A 402 5.07 -11.55 23.92
N GLU A 403 4.53 -12.76 23.80
CA GLU A 403 5.19 -13.90 23.18
C GLU A 403 5.41 -13.70 21.68
N VAL A 404 4.46 -13.07 20.98
CA VAL A 404 4.56 -12.74 19.55
C VAL A 404 5.61 -11.67 19.33
N LEU A 405 5.53 -10.55 20.06
CA LEU A 405 6.52 -9.47 20.01
C LEU A 405 7.94 -10.00 20.26
N LYS A 406 8.10 -10.87 21.26
CA LYS A 406 9.39 -11.47 21.60
C LYS A 406 9.90 -12.43 20.52
N ALA A 407 9.03 -13.29 19.97
CA ALA A 407 9.40 -14.24 18.94
C ALA A 407 9.89 -13.52 17.68
N LEU A 408 9.18 -12.47 17.26
CA LEU A 408 9.51 -11.65 16.08
C LEU A 408 10.65 -10.65 16.32
N GLY A 409 11.09 -10.49 17.57
CA GLY A 409 12.10 -9.48 17.91
C GLY A 409 11.60 -8.04 17.71
N ALA A 410 10.28 -7.82 17.77
CA ALA A 410 9.67 -6.51 17.58
C ALA A 410 10.24 -5.49 18.57
N GLU A 411 10.50 -4.30 18.04
CA GLU A 411 11.14 -3.19 18.76
C GLU A 411 10.14 -2.09 19.15
N VAL A 412 8.86 -2.20 18.75
CA VAL A 412 7.79 -1.27 19.13
C VAL A 412 6.99 -1.80 20.32
N ASP A 413 6.41 -0.89 21.10
CA ASP A 413 5.58 -1.23 22.26
C ASP A 413 4.20 -1.78 21.85
N SER A 414 3.69 -1.36 20.69
CA SER A 414 2.39 -1.78 20.17
C SER A 414 2.34 -1.84 18.64
N TYR A 415 1.52 -2.76 18.16
CA TYR A 415 1.13 -2.90 16.76
C TYR A 415 -0.25 -2.30 16.51
N ASP A 416 -0.42 -1.66 15.36
CA ASP A 416 -1.70 -1.26 14.79
C ASP A 416 -1.71 -1.62 13.30
N SER A 417 -2.84 -2.13 12.79
CA SER A 417 -2.96 -2.53 11.38
C SER A 417 -2.75 -1.38 10.41
N CYS A 418 -3.20 -0.16 10.75
CA CYS A 418 -2.96 1.03 9.95
C CYS A 418 -2.64 2.24 10.83
N ASN A 419 -1.73 3.08 10.34
CA ASN A 419 -1.38 4.33 10.96
C ASN A 419 -1.96 5.51 10.14
N PHE A 420 -3.04 6.10 10.64
CA PHE A 420 -3.71 7.21 9.96
C PHE A 420 -2.89 8.52 9.92
N ASP A 421 -1.87 8.67 10.77
CA ASP A 421 -0.95 9.82 10.67
C ASP A 421 -0.02 9.66 9.46
N VAL A 422 0.38 8.43 9.13
CA VAL A 422 1.11 8.14 7.88
C VAL A 422 0.20 8.42 6.69
N ASN A 423 -1.03 7.92 6.71
CA ASN A 423 -2.02 8.19 5.68
C ASN A 423 -2.19 9.70 5.42
N ARG A 424 -2.40 10.47 6.50
CA ARG A 424 -2.50 11.93 6.45
C ARG A 424 -1.24 12.58 5.90
N SER A 425 -0.06 12.08 6.28
CA SER A 425 1.21 12.64 5.80
C SER A 425 1.37 12.48 4.28
N PHE A 426 1.04 11.32 3.72
CA PHE A 426 1.05 11.09 2.26
C PHE A 426 0.07 12.00 1.53
N LEU A 427 -1.14 12.13 2.05
CA LEU A 427 -2.15 13.05 1.51
C LEU A 427 -1.61 14.48 1.50
N LEU A 428 -1.02 14.94 2.60
CA LEU A 428 -0.46 16.30 2.73
C LEU A 428 0.76 16.55 1.84
N GLN A 429 1.45 15.51 1.38
CA GLN A 429 2.51 15.61 0.36
C GLN A 429 1.98 15.62 -1.08
N GLY A 430 0.65 15.54 -1.25
CA GLY A 430 0.00 15.50 -2.57
C GLY A 430 0.26 14.19 -3.31
N ASP A 431 0.63 13.12 -2.62
CA ASP A 431 1.12 11.90 -3.26
C ASP A 431 0.01 11.12 -3.98
N TRP A 432 -1.21 11.17 -3.45
CA TRP A 432 -2.39 10.42 -3.89
C TRP A 432 -2.84 10.69 -5.34
N MET A 433 -2.55 11.87 -5.88
CA MET A 433 -2.93 12.26 -7.25
C MET A 433 -1.72 12.37 -8.17
N LYS A 434 -0.55 11.85 -7.80
CA LYS A 434 0.62 11.88 -8.68
C LYS A 434 0.48 10.86 -9.83
N PRO A 435 1.04 11.16 -11.01
CA PRO A 435 0.86 10.32 -12.21
C PRO A 435 1.82 9.12 -12.26
N PHE A 436 1.83 8.27 -11.22
CA PHE A 436 2.80 7.14 -11.16
C PHE A 436 2.58 6.06 -12.23
N HIS A 437 1.38 5.97 -12.83
CA HIS A 437 1.13 5.13 -14.01
C HIS A 437 2.09 5.42 -15.19
N ARG A 438 2.65 6.64 -15.29
CA ARG A 438 3.62 7.01 -16.33
C ARG A 438 4.92 6.21 -16.28
N LEU A 439 5.21 5.54 -15.17
CA LEU A 439 6.36 4.65 -15.02
C LEU A 439 6.14 3.27 -15.67
N VAL A 440 4.88 2.84 -15.79
CA VAL A 440 4.52 1.49 -16.25
C VAL A 440 5.03 1.17 -17.66
N PRO A 441 4.97 2.07 -18.67
CA PRO A 441 5.51 1.78 -20.01
C PRO A 441 7.00 1.42 -19.99
N ALA A 442 7.83 2.16 -19.25
CA ALA A 442 9.26 1.89 -19.15
C ALA A 442 9.57 0.59 -18.39
N ILE A 443 8.73 0.23 -17.41
CA ILE A 443 8.81 -1.06 -16.72
C ILE A 443 8.49 -2.20 -17.69
N MET A 444 7.44 -2.05 -18.50
CA MET A 444 7.00 -3.04 -19.49
C MET A 444 8.01 -3.25 -20.62
N GLU A 445 8.96 -2.35 -20.86
CA GLU A 445 10.08 -2.61 -21.78
C GLU A 445 11.04 -3.70 -21.24
N ARG A 446 10.99 -4.00 -19.93
CA ARG A 446 11.93 -4.89 -19.25
C ARG A 446 11.28 -6.12 -18.65
N ILE A 447 10.09 -5.99 -18.06
CA ILE A 447 9.41 -7.06 -17.33
C ILE A 447 7.88 -6.99 -17.51
N PRO A 448 7.16 -8.12 -17.41
CA PRO A 448 5.70 -8.14 -17.40
C PRO A 448 5.05 -7.46 -16.19
N VAL A 449 3.88 -6.88 -16.41
CA VAL A 449 3.03 -6.21 -15.40
C VAL A 449 1.64 -6.82 -15.42
N LEU A 450 1.21 -7.36 -14.27
CA LEU A 450 -0.15 -7.85 -14.04
C LEU A 450 -0.93 -6.85 -13.18
N ILE A 451 -2.08 -6.44 -13.69
CA ILE A 451 -3.09 -5.73 -12.92
C ILE A 451 -4.24 -6.69 -12.67
N TYR A 452 -4.65 -6.90 -11.43
CA TYR A 452 -5.82 -7.70 -11.11
C TYR A 452 -6.80 -6.93 -10.24
N ALA A 453 -8.09 -7.20 -10.37
CA ALA A 453 -9.11 -6.54 -9.56
C ALA A 453 -10.31 -7.45 -9.29
N GLY A 454 -10.73 -7.50 -8.02
CA GLY A 454 -12.01 -8.06 -7.62
C GLY A 454 -13.19 -7.20 -8.09
N ASP A 455 -14.21 -7.84 -8.67
CA ASP A 455 -15.33 -7.12 -9.30
C ASP A 455 -16.42 -6.60 -8.35
N ALA A 456 -16.28 -6.84 -7.04
CA ALA A 456 -17.13 -6.28 -6.00
C ALA A 456 -16.47 -5.12 -5.23
N ASP A 457 -15.23 -4.75 -5.54
CA ASP A 457 -14.55 -3.61 -4.91
C ASP A 457 -15.07 -2.27 -5.43
N PHE A 458 -15.35 -1.31 -4.54
CA PHE A 458 -15.69 0.06 -4.93
C PHE A 458 -14.46 0.96 -5.01
N ILE A 459 -13.63 0.97 -3.95
CA ILE A 459 -12.61 2.01 -3.75
C ILE A 459 -11.52 1.98 -4.82
N CYS A 460 -11.18 0.79 -5.32
CA CYS A 460 -10.25 0.57 -6.43
C CYS A 460 -10.85 -0.39 -7.47
N ASN A 461 -12.08 -0.09 -7.86
CA ASN A 461 -12.92 -0.93 -8.70
C ASN A 461 -12.27 -1.43 -10.01
N TRP A 462 -12.75 -2.59 -10.45
CA TRP A 462 -12.27 -3.26 -11.66
C TRP A 462 -12.53 -2.47 -12.95
N LEU A 463 -13.59 -1.66 -13.01
CA LEU A 463 -13.89 -0.82 -14.17
C LEU A 463 -12.78 0.21 -14.39
N GLY A 464 -12.41 0.94 -13.34
CA GLY A 464 -11.33 1.92 -13.38
C GLY A 464 -9.98 1.26 -13.66
N ASN A 465 -9.71 0.12 -13.03
CA ASN A 465 -8.47 -0.63 -13.27
C ASN A 465 -8.35 -1.11 -14.73
N ARG A 466 -9.43 -1.65 -15.29
CA ARG A 466 -9.46 -2.00 -16.72
C ARG A 466 -9.26 -0.78 -17.61
N ALA A 467 -9.98 0.31 -17.33
CA ALA A 467 -9.96 1.50 -18.17
C ALA A 467 -8.58 2.14 -18.29
N TRP A 468 -7.83 2.25 -17.19
CA TRP A 468 -6.49 2.84 -17.28
C TRP A 468 -5.51 1.93 -18.01
N THR A 469 -5.64 0.59 -17.90
CA THR A 469 -4.80 -0.33 -18.69
C THR A 469 -5.06 -0.21 -20.20
N GLU A 470 -6.31 0.06 -20.61
CA GLU A 470 -6.69 0.26 -22.01
C GLU A 470 -6.29 1.67 -22.53
N ALA A 471 -6.29 2.66 -21.64
CA ALA A 471 -5.91 4.04 -21.94
C ALA A 471 -4.40 4.29 -21.90
N LEU A 472 -3.62 3.42 -21.24
CA LEU A 472 -2.18 3.60 -21.04
C LEU A 472 -1.45 3.77 -22.38
N PRO A 473 -0.72 4.87 -22.60
CA PRO A 473 0.08 5.05 -23.81
C PRO A 473 1.36 4.21 -23.76
N TRP A 474 1.50 3.23 -24.65
CA TRP A 474 2.71 2.43 -24.83
C TRP A 474 2.72 1.75 -26.21
N PRO A 475 3.87 1.27 -26.71
CA PRO A 475 3.96 0.71 -28.08
C PRO A 475 2.96 -0.42 -28.39
N GLY A 476 2.62 -1.25 -27.40
CA GLY A 476 1.68 -2.36 -27.55
C GLY A 476 0.21 -2.02 -27.29
N GLN A 477 -0.15 -0.76 -26.99
CA GLN A 477 -1.52 -0.36 -26.64
C GLN A 477 -2.56 -0.81 -27.68
N THR A 478 -2.26 -0.64 -28.98
CA THR A 478 -3.18 -1.05 -30.05
C THR A 478 -3.39 -2.56 -30.09
N ALA A 479 -2.35 -3.35 -29.81
CA ALA A 479 -2.46 -4.80 -29.75
C ALA A 479 -3.26 -5.23 -28.52
N TYR A 480 -2.97 -4.63 -27.35
CA TYR A 480 -3.69 -4.88 -26.11
C TYR A 480 -5.18 -4.54 -26.22
N ASN A 481 -5.54 -3.42 -26.83
CA ASN A 481 -6.94 -3.04 -27.02
C ASN A 481 -7.69 -3.94 -28.01
N LYS A 482 -6.97 -4.64 -28.90
CA LYS A 482 -7.53 -5.64 -29.82
C LYS A 482 -7.55 -7.05 -29.26
N ALA A 483 -6.78 -7.33 -28.21
CA ALA A 483 -6.70 -8.65 -27.61
C ALA A 483 -8.07 -9.06 -27.05
N GLU A 484 -8.43 -10.32 -27.29
CA GLU A 484 -9.68 -10.88 -26.79
C GLU A 484 -9.60 -11.06 -25.28
N THR A 485 -10.75 -10.95 -24.62
CA THR A 485 -10.88 -11.28 -23.20
C THR A 485 -11.26 -12.74 -23.09
N GLU A 486 -10.43 -13.52 -22.41
CA GLU A 486 -10.60 -14.96 -22.23
C GLU A 486 -11.19 -15.26 -20.84
N ASP A 487 -11.92 -16.37 -20.73
CA ASP A 487 -12.42 -16.83 -19.44
C ASP A 487 -11.25 -17.37 -18.57
N LEU A 488 -11.10 -16.81 -17.37
CA LEU A 488 -10.25 -17.42 -16.35
C LEU A 488 -11.04 -18.53 -15.65
N LYS A 489 -10.51 -19.75 -15.69
CA LYS A 489 -11.14 -20.94 -15.11
C LYS A 489 -10.20 -21.61 -14.11
N LEU A 490 -10.77 -22.22 -13.08
CA LEU A 490 -10.02 -23.07 -12.15
C LEU A 490 -9.52 -24.33 -12.85
N GLY A 491 -8.32 -24.77 -12.47
CA GLY A 491 -7.80 -26.08 -12.82
C GLY A 491 -8.75 -27.19 -12.38
N GLY A 492 -9.09 -28.11 -13.30
CA GLY A 492 -9.98 -29.24 -13.03
C GLY A 492 -11.43 -29.01 -13.46
N ASP A 493 -12.28 -28.49 -12.55
CA ASP A 493 -13.74 -28.41 -12.73
C ASP A 493 -14.20 -27.43 -13.83
N GLY A 494 -13.28 -26.57 -14.31
CA GLY A 494 -13.52 -25.60 -15.37
C GLY A 494 -14.45 -24.47 -14.95
N LYS A 495 -14.69 -24.27 -13.65
CA LYS A 495 -15.52 -23.17 -13.14
C LYS A 495 -14.89 -21.84 -13.52
N LYS A 496 -15.68 -20.97 -14.18
CA LYS A 496 -15.27 -19.59 -14.49
C LYS A 496 -15.14 -18.79 -13.19
N ILE A 497 -13.92 -18.37 -12.89
CA ILE A 497 -13.56 -17.56 -11.72
C ILE A 497 -13.25 -16.11 -12.08
N GLY A 498 -13.14 -15.80 -13.37
CA GLY A 498 -12.82 -14.46 -13.81
C GLY A 498 -12.64 -14.35 -15.31
N GLU A 499 -11.94 -13.30 -15.70
CA GLU A 499 -11.61 -12.95 -17.08
C GLU A 499 -10.18 -12.44 -17.15
N VAL A 500 -9.45 -12.80 -18.21
CA VAL A 500 -8.08 -12.35 -18.45
C VAL A 500 -8.00 -11.69 -19.82
N LYS A 501 -7.28 -10.56 -19.88
CA LYS A 501 -6.93 -9.87 -21.12
C LYS A 501 -5.43 -9.61 -21.10
N SER A 502 -4.71 -10.19 -22.05
CA SER A 502 -3.24 -10.12 -22.09
C SER A 502 -2.76 -9.78 -23.49
N SER A 503 -1.71 -8.97 -23.59
CA SER A 503 -0.98 -8.73 -24.84
C SER A 503 0.38 -8.14 -24.54
N GLY A 504 1.45 -8.81 -24.96
CA GLY A 504 2.81 -8.41 -24.62
C GLY A 504 3.00 -8.40 -23.10
N ASN A 505 3.69 -7.39 -22.57
CA ASN A 505 4.06 -7.32 -21.16
C ASN A 505 2.96 -6.72 -20.25
N LEU A 506 1.72 -6.61 -20.72
CA LEU A 506 0.58 -6.12 -19.94
C LEU A 506 -0.55 -7.16 -19.89
N THR A 507 -0.96 -7.51 -18.68
CA THR A 507 -2.08 -8.40 -18.42
C THR A 507 -3.04 -7.77 -17.42
N PHE A 508 -4.34 -7.83 -17.71
CA PHE A 508 -5.40 -7.48 -16.78
C PHE A 508 -6.24 -8.71 -16.44
N VAL A 509 -6.47 -8.94 -15.15
CA VAL A 509 -7.33 -10.03 -14.64
C VAL A 509 -8.47 -9.45 -13.82
N ARG A 510 -9.70 -9.76 -14.21
CA ARG A 510 -10.89 -9.51 -13.39
C ARG A 510 -11.22 -10.79 -12.63
N ILE A 511 -11.31 -10.72 -11.31
CA ILE A 511 -11.75 -11.85 -10.46
C ILE A 511 -13.21 -11.65 -10.06
N HIS A 512 -14.04 -12.65 -10.33
CA HIS A 512 -15.46 -12.60 -10.03
C HIS A 512 -15.74 -12.81 -8.55
N ALA A 513 -16.72 -12.07 -8.02
CA ALA A 513 -17.22 -12.20 -6.65
C ALA A 513 -16.14 -11.98 -5.57
N ALA A 514 -15.11 -11.18 -5.88
CA ALA A 514 -14.08 -10.73 -4.96
C ALA A 514 -14.19 -9.22 -4.71
N GLY A 515 -14.04 -8.77 -3.46
CA GLY A 515 -13.93 -7.37 -3.09
C GLY A 515 -12.51 -6.84 -3.26
N HIS A 516 -12.13 -5.91 -2.39
CA HIS A 516 -10.82 -5.23 -2.42
C HIS A 516 -9.66 -6.21 -2.17
N MET A 517 -9.80 -7.05 -1.15
CA MET A 517 -8.84 -8.07 -0.77
C MET A 517 -9.20 -9.37 -1.48
N VAL A 518 -8.77 -9.51 -2.74
CA VAL A 518 -9.12 -10.68 -3.58
C VAL A 518 -8.82 -12.02 -2.89
N PRO A 519 -7.64 -12.22 -2.27
CA PRO A 519 -7.34 -13.50 -1.62
C PRO A 519 -8.22 -13.80 -0.40
N LEU A 520 -8.81 -12.78 0.25
CA LEU A 520 -9.76 -12.99 1.34
C LEU A 520 -11.11 -13.51 0.83
N ASP A 521 -11.68 -12.89 -0.21
CA ASP A 521 -13.03 -13.22 -0.68
C ASP A 521 -13.05 -14.44 -1.64
N GLN A 522 -11.99 -14.64 -2.42
CA GLN A 522 -11.85 -15.74 -3.37
C GLN A 522 -10.46 -16.40 -3.25
N PRO A 523 -10.14 -17.06 -2.11
CA PRO A 523 -8.80 -17.58 -1.83
C PRO A 523 -8.31 -18.59 -2.87
N GLU A 524 -9.17 -19.51 -3.30
CA GLU A 524 -8.82 -20.51 -4.32
C GLU A 524 -8.54 -19.87 -5.68
N ALA A 525 -9.38 -18.94 -6.15
CA ALA A 525 -9.15 -18.21 -7.38
C ALA A 525 -7.90 -17.32 -7.28
N GLY A 526 -7.67 -16.72 -6.11
CA GLY A 526 -6.52 -15.90 -5.79
C GLY A 526 -5.20 -16.66 -5.92
N LEU A 527 -5.13 -17.87 -5.35
CA LEU A 527 -3.96 -18.74 -5.49
C LEU A 527 -3.79 -19.26 -6.92
N GLU A 528 -4.89 -19.61 -7.61
CA GLU A 528 -4.86 -20.13 -8.98
C GLU A 528 -4.21 -19.13 -9.96
N PHE A 529 -4.72 -17.89 -10.03
CA PHE A 529 -4.16 -16.91 -10.95
C PHE A 529 -2.72 -16.53 -10.56
N PHE A 530 -2.44 -16.45 -9.26
CA PHE A 530 -1.12 -16.14 -8.74
C PHE A 530 -0.09 -17.16 -9.20
N ASN A 531 -0.36 -18.45 -9.01
CA ASN A 531 0.52 -19.53 -9.45
C ASN A 531 0.74 -19.51 -10.97
N ARG A 532 -0.34 -19.38 -11.74
CA ARG A 532 -0.26 -19.29 -13.21
C ARG A 532 0.61 -18.11 -13.67
N TRP A 533 0.53 -16.98 -12.97
CA TRP A 533 1.35 -15.81 -13.27
C TRP A 533 2.83 -16.02 -12.91
N ILE A 534 3.15 -16.42 -11.68
CA ILE A 534 4.55 -16.54 -11.24
C ILE A 534 5.31 -17.66 -11.98
N TYR A 535 4.60 -18.65 -12.53
CA TYR A 535 5.18 -19.68 -13.41
C TYR A 535 5.06 -19.37 -14.92
N GLY A 536 4.63 -18.15 -15.29
CA GLY A 536 4.84 -17.59 -16.64
C GLY A 536 3.78 -17.87 -17.69
N GLU A 537 2.53 -18.13 -17.32
CA GLU A 537 1.48 -18.40 -18.31
C GLU A 537 1.12 -17.20 -19.19
N TRP A 538 1.22 -15.98 -18.67
CA TRP A 538 0.88 -14.73 -19.37
C TRP A 538 2.04 -13.72 -19.43
N MET A 539 3.28 -14.23 -19.42
CA MET A 539 4.52 -13.43 -19.36
C MET A 539 5.28 -13.39 -20.69
#